data_AF-A0AAU1X0S7-F1
#
_entry.id   AF-A0AAU1X0S7-F1
#
_cell.length_a   1.000
_cell.length_b   1.000
_cell.length_c   1.000
_cell.angle_alpha   90.00
_cell.angle_beta   90.00
_cell.angle_gamma   90.00
#
_symmetry.space_group_name_H-M   'P 1'
#
loop_
_entity.id
_entity.type
_entity.pdbx_description
1 polymer ?
#
loop_
_entity_poly.entity_id
_entity_poly.type
_entity_poly.pdbx_seq_one_letter_code
_entity_poly.pdbx_strand_id
1 'polypeptide(L)'
;MASPVPDYVTLLAELKDVRLAGLTRLRGRTLPVLEAAAAAVSSDAARATGSLTEVLLRSAVARLDAGTLRTAAEYTLGLAQGTRDWPASSRRARAASVYGVSVERFRKEQEVMVLGQVAEHILLLVSDRAGAEGSGTAGDNGAAGTHRSVEVRTGGRPVVLSVHVHPVDLLRDVDVVVSPSNVYLALPEEYKSSVAASLRRAAAQHGVTGEILADPLSAELRTWAEQQGTSGRAVRPGTVVATGAGALAEQGVRRIYHAAIAVPRAGTNDYDVLAADVTRAVARAMRMLDDEHRRHTPPLRSVCFPLLGSGRGGLSYEDSLGAVWAAVEAELARGADWDVHFVVRTPEAAALVEGIAAGIRPAYDRRPTG
;
A
#
# COMPACT_ATOMS: atom_id res chain seq x y z
N MET A 1 28.63 18.19 -14.84
CA MET A 1 28.78 16.90 -14.13
C MET A 1 27.43 16.59 -13.52
N ALA A 2 26.79 15.48 -13.89
CA ALA A 2 25.47 15.12 -13.38
C ALA A 2 25.58 14.92 -11.86
N SER A 3 24.85 15.72 -11.08
CA SER A 3 24.72 15.46 -9.63
C SER A 3 24.07 14.09 -9.46
N PRO A 4 24.61 13.22 -8.59
CA PRO A 4 24.03 11.91 -8.36
C PRO A 4 22.59 12.05 -7.88
N VAL A 5 21.69 11.24 -8.44
CA VAL A 5 20.29 11.16 -8.01
C VAL A 5 20.27 10.90 -6.49
N PRO A 6 19.45 11.63 -5.71
CA PRO A 6 19.42 11.47 -4.26
C PRO A 6 19.04 10.02 -3.88
N ASP A 7 19.79 9.42 -2.96
CA ASP A 7 19.42 8.12 -2.38
C ASP A 7 18.30 8.28 -1.33
N TYR A 8 17.31 7.40 -1.37
CA TYR A 8 16.12 7.44 -0.53
C TYR A 8 16.46 7.39 0.97
N VAL A 9 17.41 6.55 1.37
CA VAL A 9 17.77 6.36 2.79
C VAL A 9 18.37 7.64 3.37
N THR A 10 19.26 8.27 2.60
CA THR A 10 19.94 9.51 3.01
C THR A 10 18.96 10.69 3.05
N LEU A 11 18.07 10.78 2.05
CA LEU A 11 17.02 11.79 2.00
C LEU A 11 16.05 11.68 3.19
N LEU A 12 15.64 10.45 3.55
CA LEU A 12 14.78 10.21 4.71
C LEU A 12 15.46 10.59 6.03
N ALA A 13 16.78 10.42 6.15
CA ALA A 13 17.54 10.86 7.32
C ALA A 13 17.50 12.39 7.47
N GLU A 14 17.75 13.13 6.39
CA GLU A 14 17.69 14.59 6.40
C GLU A 14 16.27 15.12 6.67
N LEU A 15 15.23 14.45 6.18
CA LEU A 15 13.84 14.78 6.51
C LEU A 15 13.52 14.59 7.99
N LYS A 16 14.10 13.58 8.65
CA LYS A 16 13.98 13.43 10.11
C LYS A 16 14.64 14.60 10.84
N ASP A 17 15.77 15.08 10.33
CA ASP A 17 16.45 16.25 10.88
C ASP A 17 15.63 17.53 10.70
N VAL A 18 15.04 17.75 9.52
CA VAL A 18 14.06 18.83 9.27
C VAL A 18 12.89 18.74 10.24
N ARG A 19 12.31 17.55 10.41
CA ARG A 19 11.19 17.30 11.33
C ARG A 19 11.55 17.61 12.77
N LEU A 20 12.78 17.33 13.20
CA LEU A 20 13.27 17.64 14.55
C LEU A 20 13.55 19.14 14.72
N ALA A 21 14.17 19.77 13.74
CA ALA A 21 14.58 21.17 13.77
C ALA A 21 13.40 22.15 13.67
N GLY A 22 12.46 21.86 12.77
CA GLY A 22 11.45 22.81 12.30
C GLY A 22 11.98 23.82 11.27
N LEU A 23 11.07 24.42 10.50
CA LEU A 23 11.39 25.31 9.37
C LEU A 23 12.17 26.57 9.79
N THR A 24 11.95 27.07 11.01
CA THR A 24 12.66 28.27 11.52
C THR A 24 14.14 28.03 11.75
N ARG A 25 14.57 26.77 11.96
CA ARG A 25 15.95 26.39 12.27
C ARG A 25 16.66 25.67 11.13
N LEU A 26 16.14 25.78 9.90
CA LEU A 26 16.80 25.23 8.70
C LEU A 26 17.99 26.09 8.26
N ARG A 27 17.96 27.40 8.52
CA ARG A 27 19.10 28.28 8.23
C ARG A 27 20.31 27.89 9.08
N GLY A 28 21.40 27.50 8.43
CA GLY A 28 22.64 27.08 9.08
C GLY A 28 22.71 25.59 9.41
N ARG A 29 21.76 24.77 8.96
CA ARG A 29 21.88 23.31 8.96
C ARG A 29 22.37 22.84 7.60
N THR A 30 23.29 21.88 7.61
CA THR A 30 23.78 21.23 6.39
C THR A 30 22.82 20.10 6.04
N LEU A 31 22.07 20.26 4.94
CA LEU A 31 21.16 19.24 4.42
C LEU A 31 21.53 18.99 2.96
N PRO A 32 22.74 18.43 2.69
CA PRO A 32 23.32 18.41 1.36
C PRO A 32 22.45 17.70 0.33
N VAL A 33 21.72 16.66 0.72
CA VAL A 33 20.86 15.89 -0.19
C VAL A 33 19.59 16.66 -0.53
N LEU A 34 18.94 17.28 0.46
CA LEU A 34 17.76 18.15 0.25
C LEU A 34 18.13 19.44 -0.47
N GLU A 35 19.29 20.01 -0.22
CA GLU A 35 19.82 21.18 -0.93
C GLU A 35 20.10 20.85 -2.39
N ALA A 36 20.73 19.71 -2.68
CA ALA A 36 20.95 19.24 -4.04
C ALA A 36 19.63 18.95 -4.77
N ALA A 37 18.67 18.28 -4.11
CA ALA A 37 17.35 18.03 -4.67
C ALA A 37 16.59 19.34 -4.94
N ALA A 38 16.65 20.31 -4.02
CA ALA A 38 15.99 21.60 -4.19
C ALA A 38 16.60 22.40 -5.34
N ALA A 39 17.93 22.35 -5.51
CA ALA A 39 18.63 22.96 -6.63
C ALA A 39 18.28 22.28 -7.96
N ALA A 40 18.12 20.95 -7.98
CA ALA A 40 17.74 20.21 -9.18
C ALA A 40 16.30 20.53 -9.64
N VAL A 41 15.40 20.84 -8.71
CA VAL A 41 13.99 21.13 -9.00
C VAL A 41 13.72 22.61 -9.29
N SER A 42 14.54 23.53 -8.76
CA SER A 42 14.32 24.97 -8.90
C SER A 42 15.02 25.55 -10.13
N SER A 43 14.27 26.23 -11.00
CA SER A 43 14.79 26.91 -12.19
C SER A 43 15.25 28.35 -11.95
N ASP A 44 15.15 28.87 -10.72
CA ASP A 44 15.29 30.31 -10.44
C ASP A 44 16.38 30.57 -9.38
N ALA A 45 17.59 30.89 -9.85
CA ALA A 45 18.81 31.03 -9.05
C ALA A 45 18.85 32.26 -8.12
N ALA A 46 17.73 32.99 -7.94
CA ALA A 46 17.72 34.32 -7.34
C ALA A 46 17.05 34.45 -5.96
N ARG A 47 16.71 33.36 -5.24
CA ARG A 47 16.18 33.47 -3.87
C ARG A 47 17.07 32.79 -2.84
N ALA A 48 17.43 33.59 -1.82
CA ALA A 48 18.25 33.24 -0.68
C ALA A 48 18.10 31.79 -0.21
N THR A 49 19.23 31.17 0.12
CA THR A 49 19.47 29.77 0.52
C THR A 49 18.56 29.22 1.63
N GLY A 50 17.77 30.08 2.28
CA GLY A 50 16.71 29.71 3.22
C GLY A 50 15.31 29.55 2.62
N SER A 51 15.13 29.41 1.29
CA SER A 51 13.79 29.24 0.69
C SER A 51 13.63 28.06 -0.27
N LEU A 52 14.70 27.49 -0.84
CA LEU A 52 14.59 26.43 -1.86
C LEU A 52 14.16 25.09 -1.25
N THR A 53 14.77 24.68 -0.13
CA THR A 53 14.37 23.44 0.57
C THR A 53 12.93 23.51 1.06
N GLU A 54 12.49 24.65 1.59
CA GLU A 54 11.09 24.81 2.02
C GLU A 54 10.12 24.77 0.83
N VAL A 55 10.47 25.40 -0.30
CA VAL A 55 9.68 25.33 -1.54
C VAL A 55 9.61 23.90 -2.07
N LEU A 56 10.72 23.16 -2.03
CA LEU A 56 10.75 21.74 -2.39
C LEU A 56 9.83 20.93 -1.49
N LEU A 57 9.93 21.07 -0.16
CA LEU A 57 9.09 20.37 0.80
C LEU A 57 7.60 20.69 0.58
N ARG A 58 7.27 21.96 0.35
CA ARG A 58 5.89 22.38 0.06
C ARG A 58 5.39 21.79 -1.25
N SER A 59 6.25 21.71 -2.28
CA SER A 59 5.92 21.10 -3.57
C SER A 59 5.72 19.58 -3.48
N ALA A 60 6.55 18.90 -2.68
CA ALA A 60 6.43 17.47 -2.42
C ALA A 60 5.16 17.16 -1.62
N VAL A 61 4.88 17.92 -0.55
CA VAL A 61 3.67 17.76 0.27
C VAL A 61 2.40 18.09 -0.53
N ALA A 62 2.43 19.11 -1.39
CA ALA A 62 1.29 19.44 -2.24
C ALA A 62 0.90 18.32 -3.23
N ARG A 63 1.87 17.47 -3.63
CA ARG A 63 1.62 16.30 -4.49
C ARG A 63 1.06 15.09 -3.74
N LEU A 64 1.19 15.03 -2.41
CA LEU A 64 0.55 13.96 -1.62
C LEU A 64 -0.96 14.01 -1.76
N ASP A 65 -1.66 12.88 -1.67
CA ASP A 65 -3.11 12.85 -1.75
C ASP A 65 -3.78 13.74 -0.70
N ALA A 66 -4.80 14.47 -1.14
CA ALA A 66 -5.58 15.34 -0.25
C ALA A 66 -6.24 14.50 0.85
N GLY A 67 -6.26 15.01 2.08
CA GLY A 67 -6.81 14.30 3.23
C GLY A 67 -5.80 14.14 4.36
N THR A 68 -5.89 13.02 5.09
CA THR A 68 -5.14 12.81 6.34
C THR A 68 -3.64 12.79 6.13
N LEU A 69 -3.15 12.18 5.03
CA LEU A 69 -1.72 12.09 4.73
C LEU A 69 -1.09 13.47 4.47
N ARG A 70 -1.63 14.24 3.51
CA ARG A 70 -1.15 15.60 3.25
C ARG A 70 -1.24 16.48 4.50
N THR A 71 -2.38 16.45 5.19
CA THR A 71 -2.59 17.26 6.40
C THR A 71 -1.60 16.89 7.51
N ALA A 72 -1.35 15.60 7.73
CA ALA A 72 -0.38 15.15 8.72
C ALA A 72 1.06 15.49 8.30
N ALA A 73 1.40 15.43 7.01
CA ALA A 73 2.70 15.86 6.50
C ALA A 73 2.91 17.37 6.72
N GLU A 74 1.89 18.19 6.42
CA GLU A 74 1.91 19.63 6.66
C GLU A 74 2.15 19.96 8.13
N TYR A 75 1.45 19.30 9.06
CA TYR A 75 1.68 19.50 10.49
C TYR A 75 3.03 18.96 10.96
N THR A 76 3.45 17.78 10.50
CA THR A 76 4.72 17.14 10.90
C THR A 76 5.92 18.03 10.55
N LEU A 77 5.91 18.59 9.34
CA LEU A 77 6.98 19.45 8.83
C LEU A 77 6.80 20.94 9.18
N GLY A 78 5.66 21.34 9.75
CA GLY A 78 5.38 22.73 10.12
C GLY A 78 5.04 23.63 8.92
N LEU A 79 4.56 23.03 7.82
CA LEU A 79 4.16 23.70 6.59
C LEU A 79 2.70 24.21 6.64
N ALA A 80 1.89 23.65 7.54
CA ALA A 80 0.53 24.14 7.80
C ALA A 80 0.56 25.60 8.29
N GLN A 81 -0.41 26.39 7.86
CA GLN A 81 -0.49 27.82 8.19
C GLN A 81 -0.45 28.02 9.73
N GLY A 82 0.41 28.93 10.19
CA GLY A 82 0.55 29.26 11.61
C GLY A 82 1.28 28.22 12.47
N THR A 83 1.88 27.18 11.87
CA THR A 83 2.60 26.11 12.61
C THR A 83 4.12 26.15 12.47
N ARG A 84 4.63 27.18 11.79
CA ARG A 84 6.05 27.32 11.41
C ARG A 84 7.00 27.29 12.61
N ASP A 85 6.61 27.98 13.68
CA ASP A 85 7.37 28.20 14.91
C ASP A 85 7.01 27.21 16.02
N TRP A 86 6.07 26.29 15.76
CA TRP A 86 5.65 25.32 16.76
C TRP A 86 6.79 24.40 17.17
N PRO A 87 6.89 23.99 18.44
CA PRO A 87 7.82 22.94 18.86
C PRO A 87 7.56 21.62 18.12
N ALA A 88 8.62 20.83 17.91
CA ALA A 88 8.51 19.54 17.23
C ALA A 88 7.54 18.56 17.93
N SER A 89 7.41 18.65 19.26
CA SER A 89 6.43 17.89 20.04
C SER A 89 4.99 18.30 19.70
N SER A 90 4.69 19.60 19.64
CA SER A 90 3.35 20.12 19.32
C SER A 90 2.94 19.80 17.88
N ARG A 91 3.87 19.93 16.93
CA ARG A 91 3.67 19.50 15.53
C ARG A 91 3.30 18.03 15.41
N ARG A 92 4.06 17.17 16.11
CA ARG A 92 3.79 15.73 16.15
C ARG A 92 2.44 15.41 16.79
N ALA A 93 2.12 16.05 17.92
CA ALA A 93 0.84 15.85 18.59
C ALA A 93 -0.34 16.21 17.68
N ARG A 94 -0.22 17.32 16.93
CA ARG A 94 -1.24 17.72 15.97
C ARG A 94 -1.33 16.74 14.79
N ALA A 95 -0.21 16.32 14.22
CA ALA A 95 -0.19 15.31 13.16
C ALA A 95 -0.77 13.96 13.61
N ALA A 96 -0.51 13.53 14.84
CA ALA A 96 -1.12 12.35 15.44
C ALA A 96 -2.66 12.46 15.53
N SER A 97 -3.17 13.66 15.89
CA SER A 97 -4.60 13.91 15.96
C SER A 97 -5.31 13.81 14.60
N VAL A 98 -4.62 14.07 13.49
CA VAL A 98 -5.17 13.91 12.13
C VAL A 98 -5.48 12.45 11.83
N TYR A 99 -4.69 11.52 12.39
CA TYR A 99 -4.90 10.08 12.26
C TYR A 99 -5.75 9.47 13.38
N GLY A 100 -6.16 10.25 14.39
CA GLY A 100 -6.87 9.72 15.55
C GLY A 100 -6.04 8.74 16.38
N VAL A 101 -4.70 8.83 16.35
CA VAL A 101 -3.79 7.94 17.09
C VAL A 101 -3.03 8.67 18.19
N SER A 102 -2.48 7.92 19.15
CA SER A 102 -1.60 8.47 20.18
C SER A 102 -0.30 9.03 19.58
N VAL A 103 0.29 10.02 20.26
CA VAL A 103 1.55 10.65 19.84
C VAL A 103 2.70 9.64 19.71
N GLU A 104 2.74 8.66 20.63
CA GLU A 104 3.77 7.61 20.63
C GLU A 104 3.57 6.61 19.50
N ARG A 105 2.32 6.26 19.16
CA ARG A 105 2.02 5.42 17.99
C ARG A 105 2.40 6.14 16.71
N PHE A 106 1.96 7.40 16.57
CA PHE A 106 2.32 8.24 15.44
C PHE A 106 3.84 8.28 15.23
N ARG A 107 4.62 8.51 16.29
CA ARG A 107 6.09 8.54 16.22
C ARG A 107 6.69 7.24 15.64
N LYS A 108 6.17 6.08 16.01
CA LYS A 108 6.75 4.77 15.64
C LYS A 108 6.37 4.32 14.24
N GLU A 109 5.15 4.63 13.81
CA GLU A 109 4.58 4.11 12.57
C GLU A 109 4.33 5.24 11.56
N GLN A 110 3.36 6.10 11.85
CA GLN A 110 2.83 7.05 10.88
C GLN A 110 3.83 8.16 10.53
N GLU A 111 4.66 8.63 11.46
CA GLU A 111 5.70 9.65 11.22
C GLU A 111 6.76 9.14 10.24
N VAL A 112 7.16 7.87 10.36
CA VAL A 112 8.12 7.24 9.44
C VAL A 112 7.50 7.12 8.05
N MET A 113 6.23 6.69 7.97
CA MET A 113 5.50 6.59 6.71
C MET A 113 5.32 7.95 6.03
N VAL A 114 4.86 8.97 6.78
CA VAL A 114 4.66 10.34 6.27
C VAL A 114 5.96 10.90 5.70
N LEU A 115 7.08 10.76 6.43
CA LEU A 115 8.37 11.25 5.93
C LEU A 115 8.88 10.43 4.73
N GLY A 116 8.63 9.12 4.69
CA GLY A 116 8.93 8.27 3.54
C GLY A 116 8.18 8.72 2.29
N GLN A 117 6.87 8.99 2.42
CA GLN A 117 6.05 9.50 1.32
C GLN A 117 6.54 10.87 0.81
N VAL A 118 6.96 11.77 1.71
CA VAL A 118 7.57 13.04 1.31
C VAL A 118 8.90 12.82 0.59
N ALA A 119 9.76 11.90 1.06
CA ALA A 119 11.02 11.57 0.39
C ALA A 119 10.79 11.06 -1.04
N GLU A 120 9.85 10.14 -1.24
CA GLU A 120 9.50 9.61 -2.57
C GLU A 120 9.06 10.73 -3.52
N HIS A 121 8.21 11.65 -3.04
CA HIS A 121 7.74 12.78 -3.86
C HIS A 121 8.84 13.78 -4.22
N ILE A 122 9.86 13.93 -3.36
CA ILE A 122 11.06 14.71 -3.70
C ILE A 122 11.86 14.02 -4.81
N LEU A 123 12.03 12.69 -4.77
CA LEU A 123 12.73 11.95 -5.83
C LEU A 123 12.00 12.01 -7.18
N LEU A 124 10.67 11.95 -7.15
CA LEU A 124 9.83 12.13 -8.34
C LEU A 124 9.99 13.53 -8.92
N LEU A 125 9.94 14.56 -8.08
CA LEU A 125 10.18 15.96 -8.50
C LEU A 125 11.54 16.14 -9.20
N VAL A 126 12.60 15.50 -8.68
CA VAL A 126 13.93 15.54 -9.29
C VAL A 126 13.95 14.78 -10.62
N SER A 127 13.29 13.62 -10.69
CA SER A 127 13.21 12.79 -11.91
C SER A 127 12.40 13.46 -13.03
N ASP A 128 11.23 14.04 -12.70
CA ASP A 128 10.38 14.80 -13.64
C ASP A 128 11.18 15.91 -14.33
N ARG A 129 12.06 16.58 -13.57
CA ARG A 129 12.87 17.68 -14.09
C ARG A 129 14.03 17.18 -14.96
N ALA A 130 14.68 16.09 -14.56
CA ALA A 130 15.70 15.44 -15.37
C ALA A 130 15.13 14.91 -16.71
N GLY A 131 13.87 14.44 -16.71
CA GLY A 131 13.15 14.02 -17.92
C GLY A 131 12.73 15.19 -18.82
N ALA A 132 12.26 16.29 -18.24
CA ALA A 132 11.82 17.48 -18.99
C ALA A 132 12.95 18.20 -19.75
N GLU A 133 14.21 18.05 -19.32
CA GLU A 133 15.38 18.59 -20.04
C GLU A 133 15.87 17.65 -21.16
N GLY A 134 15.30 16.43 -21.28
CA GLY A 134 15.71 15.39 -22.24
C GLY A 134 14.68 15.00 -23.31
N SER A 135 13.40 15.41 -23.21
CA SER A 135 12.38 15.00 -24.19
C SER A 135 11.26 16.02 -24.39
N GLY A 136 11.34 16.76 -25.50
CA GLY A 136 10.17 17.40 -26.09
C GLY A 136 9.44 16.41 -26.99
N THR A 137 8.38 15.74 -26.48
CA THR A 137 7.15 15.35 -27.20
C THR A 137 6.22 14.51 -26.30
N ALA A 138 4.99 15.00 -26.16
CA ALA A 138 3.72 14.38 -25.76
C ALA A 138 3.70 12.93 -25.22
N GLY A 139 3.24 12.79 -23.97
CA GLY A 139 2.67 11.59 -23.37
C GLY A 139 1.91 11.99 -22.10
N ASP A 140 0.60 11.80 -22.14
CA ASP A 140 -0.39 12.24 -21.15
C ASP A 140 -0.25 11.52 -19.79
N ASN A 141 -0.49 12.28 -18.72
CA ASN A 141 -0.53 12.00 -17.28
C ASN A 141 -0.52 10.53 -16.79
N GLY A 142 0.58 10.14 -16.14
CA GLY A 142 0.67 8.97 -15.24
C GLY A 142 1.37 9.34 -13.92
N ALA A 143 0.88 10.38 -13.25
CA ALA A 143 1.55 10.97 -12.09
C ALA A 143 1.17 10.26 -10.76
N ALA A 144 2.18 9.73 -10.06
CA ALA A 144 2.47 9.89 -8.62
C ALA A 144 1.36 9.74 -7.54
N GLY A 145 0.14 9.28 -7.84
CA GLY A 145 -0.91 9.08 -6.83
C GLY A 145 -0.70 7.80 -6.01
N THR A 146 -1.20 7.77 -4.76
CA THR A 146 -1.36 6.49 -4.03
C THR A 146 -2.48 5.65 -4.62
N HIS A 147 -3.34 6.24 -5.46
CA HIS A 147 -4.33 5.54 -6.27
C HIS A 147 -4.00 5.75 -7.74
N ARG A 148 -3.81 4.64 -8.47
CA ARG A 148 -3.43 4.65 -9.89
C ARG A 148 -4.39 3.77 -10.67
N SER A 149 -4.55 4.06 -11.95
CA SER A 149 -5.39 3.27 -12.85
C SER A 149 -4.53 2.65 -13.95
N VAL A 150 -4.76 1.36 -14.23
CA VAL A 150 -4.02 0.61 -15.25
C VAL A 150 -5.02 0.04 -16.24
N GLU A 151 -4.94 0.48 -17.50
CA GLU A 151 -5.74 -0.10 -18.57
C GLU A 151 -5.07 -1.38 -19.08
N VAL A 152 -5.83 -2.48 -19.07
CA VAL A 152 -5.39 -3.80 -19.54
C VAL A 152 -6.38 -4.35 -20.55
N ARG A 153 -5.92 -5.24 -21.44
CA ARG A 153 -6.79 -5.93 -22.39
C ARG A 153 -7.00 -7.38 -21.97
N THR A 154 -8.23 -7.76 -21.68
CA THR A 154 -8.59 -9.14 -21.33
C THR A 154 -9.73 -9.62 -22.22
N GLY A 155 -9.60 -10.78 -22.85
CA GLY A 155 -10.62 -11.31 -23.77
C GLY A 155 -10.99 -10.34 -24.91
N GLY A 156 -10.03 -9.51 -25.36
CA GLY A 156 -10.24 -8.50 -26.39
C GLY A 156 -10.90 -7.20 -25.92
N ARG A 157 -11.34 -7.11 -24.65
CA ARG A 157 -11.99 -5.92 -24.06
C ARG A 157 -11.01 -5.12 -23.19
N PRO A 158 -11.08 -3.77 -23.19
CA PRO A 158 -10.36 -2.96 -22.21
C PRO A 158 -11.00 -3.13 -20.82
N VAL A 159 -10.18 -3.30 -19.80
CA VAL A 159 -10.56 -3.32 -18.38
C VAL A 159 -9.64 -2.36 -17.65
N VAL A 160 -10.17 -1.62 -16.68
CA VAL A 160 -9.39 -0.72 -15.82
C VAL A 160 -9.17 -1.39 -14.48
N LEU A 161 -7.90 -1.54 -14.08
CA LEU A 161 -7.51 -1.98 -12.76
C LEU A 161 -7.19 -0.76 -11.89
N SER A 162 -7.50 -0.84 -10.60
CA SER A 162 -7.08 0.16 -9.62
C SER A 162 -5.87 -0.33 -8.81
N VAL A 163 -4.87 0.51 -8.61
CA VAL A 163 -3.66 0.18 -7.82
C VAL A 163 -3.53 1.14 -6.66
N HIS A 164 -3.46 0.59 -5.45
CA HIS A 164 -3.37 1.29 -4.18
C HIS A 164 -1.96 1.14 -3.62
N VAL A 165 -1.24 2.24 -3.47
CA VAL A 165 0.15 2.31 -2.99
C VAL A 165 0.16 2.86 -1.57
N HIS A 166 -0.32 2.06 -0.64
CA HIS A 166 -0.38 2.36 0.78
C HIS A 166 -0.58 1.08 1.61
N PRO A 167 -0.38 1.12 2.94
CA PRO A 167 -0.78 0.03 3.83
C PRO A 167 -2.26 -0.37 3.64
N VAL A 168 -2.54 -1.67 3.75
CA VAL A 168 -3.88 -2.24 3.50
C VAL A 168 -4.95 -1.77 4.48
N ASP A 169 -4.55 -1.31 5.67
CA ASP A 169 -5.43 -0.76 6.71
C ASP A 169 -5.95 0.65 6.38
N LEU A 170 -5.49 1.27 5.28
CA LEU A 170 -6.00 2.52 4.73
C LEU A 170 -6.93 2.32 3.53
N LEU A 171 -7.19 1.08 3.11
CA LEU A 171 -8.03 0.78 1.96
C LEU A 171 -9.47 1.21 2.21
N ARG A 172 -10.05 1.91 1.24
CA ARG A 172 -11.43 2.41 1.30
C ARG A 172 -12.21 2.03 0.05
N ASP A 173 -13.52 1.93 0.21
CA ASP A 173 -14.50 1.80 -0.86
C ASP A 173 -14.26 0.59 -1.78
N VAL A 174 -13.78 -0.52 -1.19
CA VAL A 174 -13.66 -1.83 -1.84
C VAL A 174 -14.50 -2.85 -1.06
N ASP A 175 -15.45 -3.51 -1.71
CA ASP A 175 -16.37 -4.47 -1.10
C ASP A 175 -15.64 -5.66 -0.46
N VAL A 176 -14.64 -6.23 -1.15
CA VAL A 176 -13.94 -7.45 -0.73
C VAL A 176 -12.43 -7.26 -0.70
N VAL A 177 -11.78 -7.66 0.39
CA VAL A 177 -10.30 -7.70 0.46
C VAL A 177 -9.82 -9.13 0.68
N VAL A 178 -8.87 -9.57 -0.15
CA VAL A 178 -8.26 -10.89 0.00
C VAL A 178 -7.09 -10.83 0.98
N SER A 179 -7.18 -11.58 2.08
CA SER A 179 -6.17 -11.67 3.12
C SER A 179 -5.33 -12.94 2.97
N PRO A 180 -3.99 -12.86 2.88
CA PRO A 180 -3.14 -14.05 2.86
C PRO A 180 -3.09 -14.71 4.24
N SER A 181 -3.56 -15.95 4.34
CA SER A 181 -3.62 -16.73 5.57
C SER A 181 -2.79 -18.01 5.47
N ASN A 182 -2.34 -18.50 6.63
CA ASN A 182 -1.74 -19.83 6.70
C ASN A 182 -2.81 -20.93 6.55
N VAL A 183 -2.38 -22.16 6.28
CA VAL A 183 -3.27 -23.31 6.13
C VAL A 183 -4.04 -23.70 7.39
N TYR A 184 -3.71 -23.16 8.56
CA TYR A 184 -4.51 -23.34 9.77
C TYR A 184 -5.55 -22.22 9.96
N LEU A 185 -5.58 -21.23 9.05
CA LEU A 185 -6.39 -20.01 9.17
C LEU A 185 -6.15 -19.26 10.49
N ALA A 186 -5.00 -19.49 11.12
CA ALA A 186 -4.62 -18.79 12.34
C ALA A 186 -4.15 -17.39 11.98
N LEU A 187 -4.86 -16.37 12.46
CA LEU A 187 -4.46 -14.99 12.21
C LEU A 187 -3.14 -14.66 12.93
N PRO A 188 -2.23 -13.91 12.29
CA PRO A 188 -1.02 -13.44 12.93
C PRO A 188 -1.33 -12.49 14.09
N GLU A 189 -0.37 -12.37 15.01
CA GLU A 189 -0.38 -11.40 16.08
C GLU A 189 -0.45 -9.99 15.50
N GLU A 190 -1.23 -9.15 16.16
CA GLU A 190 -1.58 -7.82 15.68
C GLU A 190 -0.38 -6.91 15.47
N TYR A 191 0.68 -7.00 16.26
CA TYR A 191 1.85 -6.13 16.09
C TYR A 191 2.75 -6.53 14.89
N LYS A 192 2.41 -7.59 14.14
CA LYS A 192 3.20 -8.00 12.96
C LYS A 192 2.93 -7.08 11.76
N SER A 193 3.92 -6.96 10.89
CA SER A 193 3.89 -6.08 9.71
C SER A 193 3.33 -6.74 8.43
N SER A 194 2.66 -7.88 8.55
CA SER A 194 2.05 -8.58 7.41
C SER A 194 0.71 -7.95 7.01
N VAL A 195 0.26 -8.23 5.78
CA VAL A 195 -1.06 -7.81 5.29
C VAL A 195 -2.17 -8.34 6.19
N ALA A 196 -2.16 -9.64 6.53
CA ALA A 196 -3.16 -10.23 7.40
C ALA A 196 -3.16 -9.66 8.83
N ALA A 197 -1.98 -9.33 9.39
CA ALA A 197 -1.91 -8.67 10.70
C ALA A 197 -2.50 -7.25 10.64
N SER A 198 -2.25 -6.53 9.55
CA SER A 198 -2.77 -5.18 9.35
C SER A 198 -4.28 -5.18 9.15
N LEU A 199 -4.81 -6.13 8.37
CA LEU A 199 -6.25 -6.34 8.23
C LEU A 199 -6.92 -6.74 9.55
N ARG A 200 -6.32 -7.67 10.32
CA ARG A 200 -6.82 -8.03 11.65
C ARG A 200 -6.90 -6.82 12.57
N ARG A 201 -5.82 -6.04 12.66
CA ARG A 201 -5.79 -4.80 13.44
C ARG A 201 -6.88 -3.83 12.99
N ALA A 202 -7.01 -3.60 11.69
CA ALA A 202 -7.96 -2.61 11.18
C ALA A 202 -9.43 -3.06 11.33
N ALA A 203 -9.69 -4.37 11.29
CA ALA A 203 -11.01 -4.94 11.49
C ALA A 203 -11.42 -5.07 12.97
N ALA A 204 -10.46 -5.02 13.90
CA ALA A 204 -10.72 -5.11 15.32
C ALA A 204 -11.46 -3.86 15.83
N GLN A 205 -12.42 -4.06 16.72
CA GLN A 205 -13.14 -2.98 17.40
C GLN A 205 -12.29 -2.50 18.56
N HIS A 206 -12.01 -1.20 18.57
CA HIS A 206 -11.20 -0.57 19.61
C HIS A 206 -12.05 0.33 20.50
N GLY A 207 -11.74 0.32 21.78
CA GLY A 207 -12.27 1.27 22.74
C GLY A 207 -11.55 2.61 22.66
N VAL A 208 -12.06 3.59 23.40
CA VAL A 208 -11.54 4.96 23.38
C VAL A 208 -10.11 5.07 23.92
N THR A 209 -9.62 4.07 24.65
CA THR A 209 -8.24 4.03 25.16
C THR A 209 -7.29 3.22 24.25
N GLY A 210 -7.80 2.71 23.13
CA GLY A 210 -7.05 1.90 22.16
C GLY A 210 -6.93 0.42 22.53
N GLU A 211 -7.66 -0.02 23.56
CA GLU A 211 -7.84 -1.42 23.90
C GLU A 211 -8.73 -2.12 22.85
N ILE A 212 -8.50 -3.41 22.61
CA ILE A 212 -9.33 -4.19 21.70
C ILE A 212 -10.54 -4.71 22.46
N LEU A 213 -11.72 -4.25 22.05
CA LEU A 213 -13.00 -4.69 22.58
C LEU A 213 -13.47 -5.98 21.92
N ALA A 214 -13.20 -6.14 20.62
CA ALA A 214 -13.55 -7.34 19.87
C ALA A 214 -12.63 -7.59 18.66
N ASP A 215 -12.32 -8.87 18.43
CA ASP A 215 -11.65 -9.37 17.22
C ASP A 215 -12.62 -10.27 16.43
N PRO A 216 -13.50 -9.66 15.60
CA PRO A 216 -14.54 -10.41 14.88
C PRO A 216 -13.96 -11.38 13.86
N LEU A 217 -12.83 -11.08 13.23
CA LEU A 217 -12.21 -11.97 12.25
C LEU A 217 -11.75 -13.27 12.90
N SER A 218 -11.08 -13.19 14.05
CA SER A 218 -10.64 -14.38 14.78
C SER A 218 -11.83 -15.21 15.26
N ALA A 219 -12.89 -14.57 15.75
CA ALA A 219 -14.10 -15.25 16.20
C ALA A 219 -14.80 -15.99 15.06
N GLU A 220 -15.04 -15.31 13.94
CA GLU A 220 -15.72 -15.91 12.77
C GLU A 220 -14.91 -17.04 12.13
N LEU A 221 -13.58 -16.90 12.01
CA LEU A 221 -12.72 -17.97 11.51
C LEU A 221 -12.74 -19.21 12.42
N ARG A 222 -12.81 -19.01 13.73
CA ARG A 222 -12.92 -20.10 14.70
C ARG A 222 -14.26 -20.83 14.55
N THR A 223 -15.36 -20.08 14.49
CA THR A 223 -16.70 -20.63 14.26
C THR A 223 -16.76 -21.39 12.93
N TRP A 224 -16.16 -20.85 11.86
CA TRP A 224 -16.06 -21.55 10.59
C TRP A 224 -15.27 -22.86 10.72
N ALA A 225 -14.11 -22.84 11.38
CA ALA A 225 -13.28 -24.02 11.55
C ALA A 225 -13.98 -25.13 12.36
N GLU A 226 -14.76 -24.75 13.37
CA GLU A 226 -15.60 -25.67 14.14
C GLU A 226 -16.67 -26.32 13.26
N GLN A 227 -17.38 -25.51 12.47
CA GLN A 227 -18.43 -25.99 11.54
C GLN A 227 -17.88 -26.93 10.46
N GLN A 228 -16.64 -26.71 10.01
CA GLN A 228 -15.99 -27.53 8.99
C GLN A 228 -15.21 -28.72 9.56
N GLY A 229 -15.13 -28.86 10.90
CA GLY A 229 -14.34 -29.91 11.54
C GLY A 229 -12.82 -29.77 11.31
N THR A 230 -12.35 -28.54 11.10
CA THR A 230 -10.95 -28.20 10.83
C THR A 230 -10.26 -27.48 11.99
N SER A 231 -10.92 -27.38 13.15
CA SER A 231 -10.31 -26.79 14.36
C SER A 231 -8.96 -27.46 14.69
N GLY A 232 -7.88 -26.68 14.66
CA GLY A 232 -6.52 -27.15 14.91
C GLY A 232 -5.89 -27.97 13.76
N ARG A 233 -6.56 -28.09 12.60
CA ARG A 233 -6.09 -28.86 11.45
C ARG A 233 -5.84 -27.96 10.25
N ALA A 234 -4.84 -28.32 9.45
CA ALA A 234 -4.57 -27.61 8.21
C ALA A 234 -5.70 -27.88 7.19
N VAL A 235 -6.22 -26.81 6.58
CA VAL A 235 -7.02 -26.90 5.36
C VAL A 235 -6.13 -27.10 4.15
N ARG A 236 -6.70 -27.54 3.04
CA ARG A 236 -5.95 -27.67 1.78
C ARG A 236 -5.47 -26.30 1.31
N PRO A 237 -4.21 -26.14 0.86
CA PRO A 237 -3.75 -24.90 0.25
C PRO A 237 -4.67 -24.42 -0.88
N GLY A 238 -4.83 -23.11 -1.00
CA GLY A 238 -5.78 -22.44 -1.89
C GLY A 238 -7.22 -22.47 -1.40
N THR A 239 -7.52 -22.94 -0.17
CA THR A 239 -8.87 -22.79 0.42
C THR A 239 -9.13 -21.31 0.71
N VAL A 240 -10.36 -20.84 0.50
CA VAL A 240 -10.77 -19.47 0.80
C VAL A 240 -11.93 -19.51 1.77
N VAL A 241 -11.86 -18.67 2.81
CA VAL A 241 -12.90 -18.54 3.83
C VAL A 241 -13.32 -17.08 3.91
N ALA A 242 -14.61 -16.80 3.91
CA ALA A 242 -15.12 -15.45 4.05
C ALA A 242 -15.51 -15.15 5.50
N THR A 243 -15.18 -13.94 5.94
CA THR A 243 -15.69 -13.31 7.16
C THR A 243 -16.36 -11.98 6.83
N GLY A 244 -17.06 -11.39 7.79
CA GLY A 244 -17.34 -9.97 7.80
C GLY A 244 -16.05 -9.13 7.83
N ALA A 245 -16.21 -7.81 7.73
CA ALA A 245 -15.10 -6.86 7.71
C ALA A 245 -14.78 -6.25 9.09
N GLY A 246 -15.60 -6.48 10.11
CA GLY A 246 -15.45 -5.83 11.41
C GLY A 246 -15.50 -4.30 11.28
N ALA A 247 -14.58 -3.60 11.95
CA ALA A 247 -14.49 -2.14 11.91
C ALA A 247 -14.13 -1.57 10.51
N LEU A 248 -13.56 -2.38 9.60
CA LEU A 248 -13.32 -1.96 8.22
C LEU A 248 -14.62 -1.71 7.43
N ALA A 249 -15.78 -2.13 7.96
CA ALA A 249 -17.09 -1.76 7.41
C ALA A 249 -17.30 -0.25 7.30
N GLU A 250 -16.74 0.53 8.23
CA GLU A 250 -16.80 2.00 8.19
C GLU A 250 -15.95 2.60 7.06
N GLN A 251 -15.03 1.81 6.49
CA GLN A 251 -14.20 2.19 5.36
C GLN A 251 -14.76 1.70 4.02
N GLY A 252 -15.95 1.09 4.01
CA GLY A 252 -16.56 0.53 2.81
C GLY A 252 -16.14 -0.90 2.49
N VAL A 253 -15.31 -1.53 3.33
CA VAL A 253 -14.98 -2.97 3.20
C VAL A 253 -16.08 -3.82 3.81
N ARG A 254 -16.60 -4.78 3.07
CA ARG A 254 -17.79 -5.54 3.48
C ARG A 254 -17.46 -6.98 3.79
N ARG A 255 -16.44 -7.54 3.14
CA ARG A 255 -15.99 -8.91 3.31
C ARG A 255 -14.47 -9.00 3.31
N ILE A 256 -13.96 -9.97 4.05
CA ILE A 256 -12.56 -10.37 3.99
C ILE A 256 -12.51 -11.84 3.58
N TYR A 257 -11.80 -12.13 2.49
CA TYR A 257 -11.59 -13.47 1.98
C TYR A 257 -10.20 -13.95 2.38
N HIS A 258 -10.15 -14.85 3.36
CA HIS A 258 -8.94 -15.45 3.89
C HIS A 258 -8.46 -16.56 2.98
N ALA A 259 -7.43 -16.28 2.19
CA ALA A 259 -6.80 -17.21 1.28
C ALA A 259 -5.74 -18.05 2.02
N ALA A 260 -6.04 -19.31 2.33
CA ALA A 260 -5.13 -20.25 2.96
C ALA A 260 -4.07 -20.73 1.96
N ILE A 261 -2.98 -19.99 1.83
CA ILE A 261 -1.91 -20.25 0.84
C ILE A 261 -0.54 -20.51 1.48
N ALA A 262 -0.37 -20.15 2.76
CA ALA A 262 0.92 -20.21 3.43
C ALA A 262 1.04 -21.46 4.30
N VAL A 263 1.94 -22.38 3.93
CA VAL A 263 2.24 -23.58 4.72
C VAL A 263 3.37 -23.23 5.69
N PRO A 264 3.17 -23.27 7.02
CA PRO A 264 4.22 -22.94 7.97
C PRO A 264 5.42 -23.88 7.85
N ARG A 265 6.63 -23.33 7.80
CA ARG A 265 7.87 -24.12 7.83
C ARG A 265 8.29 -24.37 9.29
N ALA A 266 8.26 -25.63 9.69
CA ALA A 266 8.56 -26.04 11.06
C ALA A 266 9.92 -25.50 11.55
N GLY A 267 9.95 -24.98 12.77
CA GLY A 267 11.15 -24.40 13.39
C GLY A 267 11.53 -22.99 12.90
N THR A 268 10.70 -22.36 12.06
CA THR A 268 10.97 -21.01 11.52
C THR A 268 9.75 -20.10 11.67
N ASN A 269 9.91 -18.81 11.35
CA ASN A 269 8.82 -17.85 11.20
C ASN A 269 8.40 -17.67 9.72
N ASP A 270 8.83 -18.58 8.85
CA ASP A 270 8.65 -18.50 7.41
C ASP A 270 7.60 -19.51 6.92
N TYR A 271 7.17 -19.32 5.69
CA TYR A 271 6.16 -20.14 5.05
C TYR A 271 6.62 -20.59 3.68
N ASP A 272 6.14 -21.76 3.26
CA ASP A 272 6.22 -22.20 1.89
C ASP A 272 4.91 -21.82 1.19
N VAL A 273 5.02 -21.09 0.08
CA VAL A 273 3.88 -20.71 -0.76
C VAL A 273 4.19 -21.12 -2.20
N LEU A 274 3.27 -21.86 -2.81
CA LEU A 274 3.35 -22.23 -4.23
C LEU A 274 2.50 -21.27 -5.06
N ALA A 275 3.03 -20.81 -6.20
CA ALA A 275 2.28 -19.98 -7.15
C ALA A 275 0.94 -20.63 -7.57
N ALA A 276 0.92 -21.95 -7.77
CA ALA A 276 -0.30 -22.70 -8.10
C ALA A 276 -1.38 -22.63 -6.98
N ASP A 277 -0.97 -22.48 -5.72
CA ASP A 277 -1.90 -22.34 -4.60
C ASP A 277 -2.47 -20.93 -4.53
N VAL A 278 -1.68 -19.92 -4.89
CA VAL A 278 -2.12 -18.53 -5.07
C VAL A 278 -3.16 -18.44 -6.18
N THR A 279 -2.86 -18.94 -7.39
CA THR A 279 -3.82 -18.95 -8.51
C THR A 279 -5.11 -19.66 -8.14
N ARG A 280 -5.02 -20.80 -7.45
CA ARG A 280 -6.20 -21.55 -6.97
C ARG A 280 -7.01 -20.78 -5.93
N ALA A 281 -6.36 -20.08 -5.00
CA ALA A 281 -7.04 -19.25 -4.02
C ALA A 281 -7.78 -18.10 -4.71
N VAL A 282 -7.12 -17.40 -5.64
CA VAL A 282 -7.71 -16.27 -6.36
C VAL A 282 -8.92 -16.70 -7.18
N ALA A 283 -8.83 -17.81 -7.94
CA ALA A 283 -9.97 -18.34 -8.67
C ALA A 283 -11.15 -18.69 -7.74
N ARG A 284 -10.87 -19.21 -6.54
CA ARG A 284 -11.92 -19.49 -5.54
C ARG A 284 -12.49 -18.23 -4.90
N ALA A 285 -11.68 -17.20 -4.67
CA ALA A 285 -12.13 -15.90 -4.20
C ALA A 285 -13.09 -15.24 -5.21
N MET A 286 -12.75 -15.26 -6.50
CA MET A 286 -13.61 -14.73 -7.56
C MET A 286 -14.94 -15.49 -7.67
N ARG A 287 -14.89 -16.83 -7.61
CA ARG A 287 -16.11 -17.65 -7.58
C ARG A 287 -16.97 -17.39 -6.34
N MET A 288 -16.33 -17.22 -5.17
CA MET A 288 -17.04 -16.88 -3.94
C MET A 288 -17.72 -15.51 -4.03
N LEU A 289 -17.04 -14.52 -4.62
CA LEU A 289 -17.62 -13.22 -4.92
C LEU A 289 -18.87 -13.39 -5.80
N ASP A 290 -18.76 -14.11 -6.92
CA ASP A 290 -19.89 -14.40 -7.81
C ASP A 290 -21.06 -15.10 -7.08
N ASP A 291 -20.77 -16.06 -6.21
CA ASP A 291 -21.79 -16.81 -5.47
C ASP A 291 -22.57 -15.95 -4.45
N GLU A 292 -21.94 -14.92 -3.85
CA GLU A 292 -22.54 -14.13 -2.77
C GLU A 292 -22.89 -12.68 -3.16
N HIS A 293 -22.44 -12.18 -4.32
CA HIS A 293 -22.56 -10.77 -4.68
C HIS A 293 -24.02 -10.25 -4.61
N ARG A 294 -24.99 -11.04 -5.08
CA ARG A 294 -26.43 -10.67 -5.08
C ARG A 294 -27.11 -10.79 -3.72
N ARG A 295 -26.48 -11.48 -2.77
CA ARG A 295 -27.02 -11.63 -1.40
C ARG A 295 -26.81 -10.37 -0.57
N HIS A 296 -26.05 -9.43 -1.10
CA HIS A 296 -25.69 -8.18 -0.44
C HIS A 296 -26.46 -7.02 -1.07
N THR A 297 -26.85 -6.03 -0.26
CA THR A 297 -27.50 -4.80 -0.72
C THR A 297 -26.67 -3.59 -0.23
N PRO A 298 -26.08 -2.78 -1.12
CA PRO A 298 -25.97 -3.00 -2.57
C PRO A 298 -25.19 -4.29 -2.92
N PRO A 299 -25.28 -4.84 -4.14
CA PRO A 299 -24.48 -6.00 -4.53
C PRO A 299 -22.98 -5.75 -4.39
N LEU A 300 -22.19 -6.78 -4.07
CA LEU A 300 -20.72 -6.66 -4.11
C LEU A 300 -20.29 -6.49 -5.58
N ARG A 301 -19.31 -5.62 -5.83
CA ARG A 301 -18.79 -5.29 -7.18
C ARG A 301 -17.27 -5.27 -7.27
N SER A 302 -16.59 -5.02 -6.16
CA SER A 302 -15.15 -4.80 -6.13
C SER A 302 -14.38 -5.83 -5.29
N VAL A 303 -13.16 -6.15 -5.72
CA VAL A 303 -12.25 -7.05 -5.01
C VAL A 303 -10.81 -6.56 -5.07
N CYS A 304 -10.14 -6.52 -3.91
CA CYS A 304 -8.74 -6.10 -3.80
C CYS A 304 -7.81 -7.26 -3.45
N PHE A 305 -6.75 -7.39 -4.24
CA PHE A 305 -5.68 -8.36 -4.05
C PHE A 305 -4.37 -7.69 -3.61
N PRO A 306 -3.76 -8.12 -2.50
CA PRO A 306 -2.34 -7.86 -2.27
C PRO A 306 -1.48 -8.79 -3.15
N LEU A 307 -0.17 -8.55 -3.19
CA LEU A 307 0.78 -9.53 -3.72
C LEU A 307 0.87 -10.73 -2.76
N LEU A 308 0.09 -11.77 -3.06
CA LEU A 308 -0.05 -12.96 -2.24
C LEU A 308 1.24 -13.82 -2.22
N GLY A 309 1.75 -14.11 -1.02
CA GLY A 309 2.90 -14.99 -0.84
C GLY A 309 4.28 -14.33 -0.96
N SER A 310 4.35 -13.06 -1.37
CA SER A 310 5.63 -12.35 -1.59
C SER A 310 6.26 -11.71 -0.34
N GLY A 311 5.70 -11.98 0.83
CA GLY A 311 6.30 -11.66 2.11
C GLY A 311 7.14 -12.84 2.63
N ARG A 312 6.80 -13.32 3.83
CA ARG A 312 7.43 -14.50 4.45
C ARG A 312 7.18 -15.83 3.72
N GLY A 313 6.43 -15.81 2.61
CA GLY A 313 6.18 -16.98 1.76
C GLY A 313 7.26 -17.22 0.70
N GLY A 314 8.15 -16.25 0.49
CA GLY A 314 9.33 -16.40 -0.38
C GLY A 314 9.08 -16.28 -1.88
N LEU A 315 7.85 -15.99 -2.34
CA LEU A 315 7.63 -15.67 -3.75
C LEU A 315 8.23 -14.30 -4.11
N SER A 316 8.75 -14.18 -5.33
CA SER A 316 9.05 -12.86 -5.90
C SER A 316 7.75 -12.06 -6.11
N TYR A 317 7.86 -10.74 -6.26
CA TYR A 317 6.68 -9.94 -6.61
C TYR A 317 6.13 -10.33 -7.98
N GLU A 318 7.00 -10.69 -8.91
CA GLU A 318 6.68 -11.15 -10.27
C GLU A 318 5.89 -12.46 -10.25
N ASP A 319 6.36 -13.46 -9.51
CA ASP A 319 5.69 -14.77 -9.43
C ASP A 319 4.34 -14.65 -8.72
N SER A 320 4.29 -13.85 -7.65
CA SER A 320 3.07 -13.54 -6.93
C SER A 320 2.04 -12.86 -7.84
N LEU A 321 2.47 -11.82 -8.56
CA LEU A 321 1.60 -11.08 -9.46
C LEU A 321 1.13 -11.95 -10.63
N GLY A 322 2.03 -12.69 -11.27
CA GLY A 322 1.68 -13.62 -12.35
C GLY A 322 0.67 -14.66 -11.90
N ALA A 323 0.82 -15.21 -10.69
CA ALA A 323 -0.12 -16.19 -10.14
C ALA A 323 -1.51 -15.60 -9.85
N VAL A 324 -1.57 -14.37 -9.30
CA VAL A 324 -2.84 -13.66 -9.06
C VAL A 324 -3.49 -13.30 -10.39
N TRP A 325 -2.73 -12.67 -11.29
CA TRP A 325 -3.21 -12.17 -12.57
C TRP A 325 -3.74 -13.30 -13.46
N ALA A 326 -3.09 -14.46 -13.51
CA ALA A 326 -3.55 -15.60 -14.31
C ALA A 326 -5.00 -16.03 -13.98
N ALA A 327 -5.40 -15.97 -12.71
CA ALA A 327 -6.78 -16.28 -12.31
C ALA A 327 -7.74 -15.12 -12.58
N VAL A 328 -7.31 -13.87 -12.29
CA VAL A 328 -8.12 -12.67 -12.55
C VAL A 328 -8.41 -12.50 -14.04
N GLU A 329 -7.38 -12.59 -14.88
CA GLU A 329 -7.48 -12.49 -16.34
C GLU A 329 -8.44 -13.54 -16.90
N ALA A 330 -8.38 -14.78 -16.40
CA ALA A 330 -9.27 -15.84 -16.84
C ALA A 330 -10.75 -15.52 -16.54
N GLU A 331 -11.06 -14.91 -15.40
CA GLU A 331 -12.44 -14.49 -15.08
C GLU A 331 -12.88 -13.27 -15.90
N LEU A 332 -12.03 -12.25 -16.03
CA LEU A 332 -12.32 -11.06 -16.83
C LEU A 332 -12.50 -11.39 -18.32
N ALA A 333 -11.72 -12.34 -18.84
CA ALA A 333 -11.83 -12.82 -20.22
C ALA A 333 -13.17 -13.55 -20.48
N ARG A 334 -13.82 -14.12 -19.46
CA ARG A 334 -15.15 -14.75 -19.58
C ARG A 334 -16.31 -13.77 -19.60
N GLY A 335 -16.06 -12.48 -19.45
CA GLY A 335 -17.11 -11.46 -19.46
C GLY A 335 -17.43 -10.86 -18.10
N ALA A 336 -16.77 -11.31 -17.03
CA ALA A 336 -17.01 -10.77 -15.69
C ALA A 336 -16.74 -9.26 -15.64
N ASP A 337 -17.59 -8.55 -14.90
CA ASP A 337 -17.60 -7.08 -14.76
C ASP A 337 -17.36 -6.73 -13.28
N TRP A 338 -16.14 -7.06 -12.84
CA TRP A 338 -15.68 -6.82 -11.47
C TRP A 338 -14.71 -5.65 -11.46
N ASP A 339 -14.86 -4.77 -10.47
CA ASP A 339 -13.88 -3.73 -10.18
C ASP A 339 -12.69 -4.39 -9.46
N VAL A 340 -11.57 -4.55 -10.16
CA VAL A 340 -10.38 -5.24 -9.62
C VAL A 340 -9.37 -4.24 -9.13
N HIS A 341 -8.96 -4.43 -7.87
CA HIS A 341 -7.99 -3.60 -7.18
C HIS A 341 -6.75 -4.40 -6.80
N PHE A 342 -5.60 -3.74 -6.80
CA PHE A 342 -4.36 -4.24 -6.21
C PHE A 342 -3.92 -3.31 -5.09
N VAL A 343 -3.44 -3.86 -3.98
CA VAL A 343 -2.84 -3.08 -2.88
C VAL A 343 -1.41 -3.50 -2.62
N VAL A 344 -0.52 -2.53 -2.68
CA VAL A 344 0.93 -2.68 -2.51
C VAL A 344 1.46 -1.57 -1.60
N ARG A 345 2.61 -1.80 -0.97
CA ARG A 345 3.19 -0.82 -0.03
C ARG A 345 4.26 0.06 -0.65
N THR A 346 4.79 -0.31 -1.80
CA THR A 346 5.95 0.35 -2.40
C THR A 346 5.64 0.74 -3.85
N PRO A 347 6.19 1.87 -4.32
CA PRO A 347 6.09 2.26 -5.73
C PRO A 347 6.68 1.22 -6.69
N GLU A 348 7.73 0.49 -6.28
CA GLU A 348 8.33 -0.59 -7.06
C GLU A 348 7.33 -1.72 -7.34
N ALA A 349 6.62 -2.17 -6.31
CA ALA A 349 5.57 -3.18 -6.47
C ALA A 349 4.38 -2.64 -7.28
N ALA A 350 4.09 -1.34 -7.19
CA ALA A 350 3.06 -0.69 -8.00
C ALA A 350 3.43 -0.65 -9.49
N ALA A 351 4.67 -0.29 -9.81
CA ALA A 351 5.20 -0.29 -11.17
C ALA A 351 5.15 -1.70 -11.80
N LEU A 352 5.36 -2.74 -10.98
CA LEU A 352 5.20 -4.12 -11.44
C LEU A 352 3.74 -4.43 -11.82
N VAL A 353 2.76 -3.99 -11.02
CA VAL A 353 1.32 -4.16 -11.34
C VAL A 353 0.94 -3.35 -12.58
N GLU A 354 1.46 -2.15 -12.75
CA GLU A 354 1.28 -1.33 -13.96
C GLU A 354 1.84 -2.04 -15.21
N GLY A 355 2.89 -2.83 -15.04
CA GLY A 355 3.48 -3.68 -16.08
C GLY A 355 2.53 -4.73 -16.66
N ILE A 356 1.38 -5.03 -16.03
CA ILE A 356 0.37 -5.95 -16.58
C ILE A 356 -0.07 -5.50 -17.98
N ALA A 357 -0.22 -4.18 -18.19
CA ALA A 357 -0.63 -3.62 -19.47
C ALA A 357 0.33 -3.99 -20.62
N ALA A 358 1.62 -4.18 -20.31
CA ALA A 358 2.64 -4.59 -21.28
C ALA A 358 2.68 -6.12 -21.53
N GLY A 359 1.83 -6.89 -20.86
CA GLY A 359 1.77 -8.36 -20.95
C GLY A 359 2.78 -9.02 -20.02
N ILE A 360 2.40 -9.26 -18.77
CA ILE A 360 3.20 -10.06 -17.85
C ILE A 360 3.07 -11.53 -18.25
N ARG A 361 4.15 -12.09 -18.80
CA ARG A 361 4.31 -13.55 -18.91
C ARG A 361 5.18 -14.05 -17.75
N PRO A 362 4.77 -15.11 -17.03
CA PRO A 362 5.63 -15.80 -16.07
C PRO A 362 6.96 -16.16 -16.73
N ALA A 363 8.07 -16.10 -15.97
CA ALA A 363 9.40 -16.36 -16.51
C ALA A 363 9.53 -17.74 -17.19
N TYR A 364 8.75 -18.73 -16.76
CA TYR A 364 8.72 -20.08 -17.33
C TYR A 364 8.04 -20.17 -18.72
N ASP A 365 7.20 -19.20 -19.10
CA ASP A 365 6.50 -19.17 -20.40
C ASP A 365 7.23 -18.33 -21.47
N ARG A 366 8.42 -17.79 -21.14
CA ARG A 366 9.29 -17.16 -22.13
C ARG A 366 9.99 -18.24 -22.94
N ARG A 367 9.34 -18.76 -23.98
CA ARG A 367 10.07 -19.53 -25.02
C ARG A 367 11.21 -18.66 -25.57
N PRO A 368 12.43 -19.19 -25.73
CA PRO A 368 13.45 -18.49 -26.47
C PRO A 368 12.92 -18.32 -27.91
N THR A 369 12.75 -17.08 -28.33
CA THR A 369 12.54 -16.75 -29.74
C THR A 369 13.78 -17.21 -30.49
N GLY A 370 13.63 -18.27 -31.28
CA GLY A 370 14.62 -18.69 -32.27
C GLY A 370 14.67 -17.76 -33.46
#